data_AF-A0A285HTX5-F1
#
_entry.id   AF-A0A285HTX5-F1
#
_cell.length_a   1.000
_cell.length_b   1.000
_cell.length_c   1.000
_cell.angle_alpha   90.00
_cell.angle_beta   90.00
_cell.angle_gamma   90.00
#
_symmetry.space_group_name_H-M   'P 1'
#
loop_
_entity.id
_entity.type
_entity.pdbx_description
1 polymer ?
#
loop_
_entity_poly.entity_id
_entity_poly.type
_entity_poly.pdbx_seq_one_letter_code
_entity_poly.pdbx_strand_id
1 'polypeptide(L)'
;MENFDKVNPIKAISKIAKISKNNSKKNNDTKQRSKEHKEHHTDLIDISFKHRINNDEITYSKPNNHHQDNNDKSFSIDNISDNVFTFLKLMYEVYKEENPANEAAVLNDFYHLSHQGITLGYKEALNNLNHAEDSIKKIITDTYDHIIEKLDNWFAKYNIELTDRRPSDLKSIEIEEEIKKFVSKLLIEQKFHRQ
;
A
#
# COMPACT_ATOMS: atom_id res chain seq x y z
N MET A 1 18.27 23.02 8.37
CA MET A 1 17.73 21.89 9.15
C MET A 1 16.22 22.05 9.13
N GLU A 2 15.56 21.42 8.16
CA GLU A 2 14.10 21.35 8.15
C GLU A 2 13.66 20.21 9.07
N ASN A 3 12.75 20.52 9.98
CA ASN A 3 12.12 19.54 10.86
C ASN A 3 11.20 18.66 10.01
N PHE A 4 11.51 17.37 9.94
CA PHE A 4 10.58 16.38 9.41
C PHE A 4 9.32 16.35 10.29
N ASP A 5 8.15 16.53 9.68
CA ASP A 5 6.87 16.26 10.33
C ASP A 5 6.86 14.80 10.79
N LYS A 6 7.06 14.60 12.10
CA LYS A 6 6.93 13.30 12.75
C LYS A 6 5.51 12.78 12.49
N VAL A 7 5.41 11.70 11.72
CA VAL A 7 4.17 10.93 11.62
C VAL A 7 3.99 10.19 12.95
N ASN A 8 3.16 10.75 13.83
CA ASN A 8 2.90 10.14 15.13
C ASN A 8 1.91 8.97 14.97
N PRO A 9 2.16 7.80 15.60
CA PRO A 9 1.24 6.68 15.57
C PRO A 9 -0.07 7.06 16.30
N ILE A 10 -1.20 6.88 15.62
CA ILE A 10 -2.52 7.11 16.20
C ILE A 10 -3.01 5.80 16.82
N LYS A 11 -3.15 5.76 18.15
CA LYS A 11 -3.81 4.64 18.84
C LYS A 11 -5.26 4.56 18.40
N ALA A 12 -5.67 3.41 17.86
CA ALA A 12 -7.05 3.17 17.47
C ALA A 12 -7.98 3.24 18.69
N ILE A 13 -8.97 4.12 18.65
CA ILE A 13 -10.07 4.13 19.62
C ILE A 13 -11.00 2.98 19.24
N SER A 14 -10.97 1.90 20.02
CA SER A 14 -11.91 0.78 19.87
C SER A 14 -13.35 1.30 19.90
N LYS A 15 -14.06 1.17 18.78
CA LYS A 15 -15.50 1.46 18.72
C LYS A 15 -16.22 0.47 19.63
N ILE A 16 -16.69 0.94 20.78
CA ILE A 16 -17.62 0.20 21.65
C ILE A 16 -18.88 -0.06 20.82
N ALA A 17 -19.17 -1.35 20.58
CA ALA A 17 -20.41 -1.77 19.94
C ALA A 17 -21.61 -1.32 20.80
N LYS A 18 -22.40 -0.37 20.29
CA LYS A 18 -23.72 -0.08 20.86
C LYS A 18 -24.63 -1.26 20.57
N ILE A 19 -24.77 -2.15 21.57
CA ILE A 19 -25.83 -3.15 21.61
C ILE A 19 -27.16 -2.39 21.76
N SER A 20 -27.93 -2.32 20.68
CA SER A 20 -29.34 -1.94 20.73
C SER A 20 -30.17 -3.22 20.77
N LYS A 21 -30.67 -3.58 21.96
CA LYS A 21 -31.82 -4.48 22.10
C LYS A 21 -33.07 -3.65 21.91
N ASN A 22 -33.96 -4.05 20.99
CA ASN A 22 -35.39 -4.13 21.29
C ASN A 22 -36.15 -5.00 20.29
N ASN A 23 -37.12 -5.73 20.85
CA ASN A 23 -37.94 -6.77 20.24
C ASN A 23 -39.10 -6.23 19.38
N SER A 24 -39.48 -7.01 18.36
CA SER A 24 -40.80 -7.68 18.21
C SER A 24 -41.55 -7.52 16.87
N LYS A 25 -42.05 -8.70 16.42
CA LYS A 25 -43.26 -9.03 15.61
C LYS A 25 -43.23 -8.95 14.06
N LYS A 26 -43.44 -10.16 13.47
CA LYS A 26 -44.32 -10.62 12.35
C LYS A 26 -44.84 -9.54 11.36
N ASN A 27 -44.92 -9.73 10.03
CA ASN A 27 -45.29 -10.91 9.25
C ASN A 27 -45.09 -10.64 7.73
N ASN A 28 -45.05 -11.73 6.95
CA ASN A 28 -45.46 -11.92 5.54
C ASN A 28 -44.58 -11.50 4.34
N ASP A 29 -44.52 -12.49 3.43
CA ASP A 29 -43.93 -12.56 2.10
C ASP A 29 -44.20 -11.38 1.18
N THR A 30 -43.15 -10.96 0.45
CA THR A 30 -43.28 -10.82 -1.01
C THR A 30 -41.90 -10.91 -1.68
N LYS A 31 -41.79 -11.79 -2.67
CA LYS A 31 -40.68 -11.86 -3.63
C LYS A 31 -40.45 -10.48 -4.24
N GLN A 32 -39.26 -9.93 -4.02
CA GLN A 32 -38.67 -8.97 -4.96
C GLN A 32 -37.19 -9.31 -5.12
N ARG A 33 -36.82 -9.64 -6.37
CA ARG A 33 -35.44 -9.71 -6.85
C ARG A 33 -34.79 -8.35 -6.57
N SER A 34 -34.05 -8.25 -5.48
CA SER A 34 -33.04 -7.21 -5.32
C SER A 34 -31.87 -7.58 -6.22
N LYS A 35 -31.73 -6.86 -7.33
CA LYS A 35 -30.44 -6.68 -7.97
C LYS A 35 -29.51 -6.15 -6.88
N GLU A 36 -28.53 -6.93 -6.47
CA GLU A 36 -27.38 -6.42 -5.73
C GLU A 36 -26.68 -5.37 -6.61
N HIS A 37 -27.13 -4.13 -6.52
CA HIS A 37 -26.24 -3.01 -6.77
C HIS A 37 -25.21 -3.09 -5.64
N LYS A 38 -24.07 -3.72 -5.93
CA LYS A 38 -22.85 -3.48 -5.16
C LYS A 38 -22.58 -1.99 -5.29
N GLU A 39 -22.97 -1.22 -4.27
CA GLU A 39 -22.48 0.12 -4.06
C GLU A 39 -20.96 0.05 -4.11
N HIS A 40 -20.37 0.64 -5.15
CA HIS A 40 -18.94 0.94 -5.20
C HIS A 40 -18.68 1.99 -4.12
N HIS A 41 -18.49 1.49 -2.90
CA HIS A 41 -18.21 2.30 -1.74
C HIS A 41 -16.76 2.78 -1.85
N THR A 42 -16.61 4.02 -2.35
CA THR A 42 -15.41 4.88 -2.35
C THR A 42 -14.16 4.32 -3.04
N ASP A 43 -13.76 4.93 -4.15
CA ASP A 43 -12.50 4.73 -4.91
C ASP A 43 -11.24 5.21 -4.14
N LEU A 44 -11.20 4.98 -2.82
CA LEU A 44 -10.08 5.35 -1.96
C LEU A 44 -9.15 4.14 -1.84
N ILE A 45 -7.90 4.33 -2.26
CA ILE A 45 -6.82 3.36 -2.04
C ILE A 45 -6.57 3.28 -0.52
N ASP A 46 -6.93 2.13 0.07
CA ASP A 46 -6.63 1.84 1.48
C ASP A 46 -5.13 1.55 1.65
N ILE A 47 -4.42 2.50 2.26
CA ILE A 47 -3.02 2.37 2.65
C ILE A 47 -2.97 2.20 4.16
N SER A 48 -3.30 1.00 4.60
CA SER A 48 -3.15 0.57 5.98
C SER A 48 -2.35 -0.72 6.07
N PHE A 49 -1.45 -0.78 7.05
CA PHE A 49 -0.65 -1.96 7.35
C PHE A 49 -0.85 -2.32 8.82
N LYS A 50 -1.22 -3.58 9.07
CA LYS A 50 -1.41 -4.10 10.42
C LYS A 50 -0.17 -4.88 10.83
N HIS A 51 0.39 -4.48 11.95
CA HIS A 51 1.60 -5.07 12.50
C HIS A 51 1.38 -5.46 13.96
N ARG A 52 1.78 -6.67 14.36
CA ARG A 52 1.66 -7.10 15.76
C ARG A 52 2.99 -6.91 16.48
N ILE A 53 2.99 -6.09 17.53
CA ILE A 53 4.13 -5.91 18.43
C ILE A 53 3.69 -6.32 19.84
N ASN A 54 4.39 -7.27 20.46
CA ASN A 54 4.16 -7.67 21.86
C ASN A 54 2.70 -7.99 22.22
N ASN A 55 2.00 -8.75 21.34
CA ASN A 55 0.57 -9.10 21.41
C ASN A 55 -0.43 -7.95 21.14
N ASP A 56 0.04 -6.73 20.89
CA ASP A 56 -0.79 -5.60 20.48
C ASP A 56 -0.77 -5.44 18.94
N GLU A 57 -1.95 -5.25 18.33
CA GLU A 57 -2.06 -4.92 16.90
C GLU A 57 -1.96 -3.40 16.71
N ILE A 58 -0.89 -2.96 16.04
CA ILE A 58 -0.67 -1.58 15.61
C ILE A 58 -1.06 -1.46 14.15
N THR A 59 -1.84 -0.43 13.81
CA THR A 59 -2.16 -0.12 12.41
C THR A 59 -1.41 1.14 12.00
N TYR A 60 -0.57 1.02 10.98
CA TYR A 60 0.08 2.13 10.31
C TYR A 60 -0.82 2.55 9.15
N SER A 61 -1.21 3.81 9.11
CA SER A 61 -2.10 4.34 8.07
C SER A 61 -1.54 5.66 7.54
N LYS A 62 -1.84 5.99 6.28
CA LYS A 62 -1.60 7.34 5.76
C LYS A 62 -2.28 8.37 6.69
N PRO A 63 -1.62 9.48 7.06
CA PRO A 63 -2.29 10.56 7.78
C PRO A 63 -3.45 11.09 6.93
N ASN A 64 -4.60 11.29 7.57
CA ASN A 64 -5.87 11.64 6.92
C ASN A 64 -5.82 13.09 6.43
N ASN A 65 -5.13 13.35 5.31
CA ASN A 65 -5.21 14.62 4.64
C ASN A 65 -6.52 14.67 3.85
N HIS A 66 -7.52 15.36 4.41
CA HIS A 66 -8.70 15.81 3.68
C HIS A 66 -8.27 16.81 2.59
N HIS A 67 -7.76 16.30 1.48
CA HIS A 67 -7.87 17.00 0.20
C HIS A 67 -8.93 16.27 -0.61
N GLN A 68 -10.12 16.90 -0.67
CA GLN A 68 -11.08 16.64 -1.73
C GLN A 68 -10.43 17.10 -3.04
N ASP A 69 -9.65 16.23 -3.66
CA ASP A 69 -9.21 16.41 -5.03
C ASP A 69 -9.85 15.35 -5.92
N ASN A 70 -10.32 15.83 -7.06
CA ASN A 70 -11.29 15.21 -7.95
C ASN A 70 -10.99 13.72 -8.26
N ASN A 71 -12.06 12.92 -8.26
CA ASN A 71 -12.07 11.45 -8.41
C ASN A 71 -11.40 10.89 -9.70
N ASP A 72 -11.04 11.73 -10.68
CA ASP A 72 -10.42 11.29 -11.95
C ASP A 72 -8.89 11.10 -11.89
N LYS A 73 -8.22 11.49 -10.79
CA LYS A 73 -6.75 11.38 -10.67
C LYS A 73 -6.25 10.23 -9.79
N SER A 74 -7.14 9.43 -9.20
CA SER A 74 -6.77 8.39 -8.24
C SER A 74 -5.87 7.29 -8.84
N PHE A 75 -5.90 7.09 -10.16
CA PHE A 75 -5.09 6.08 -10.84
C PHE A 75 -4.09 6.64 -11.86
N SER A 76 -3.71 7.92 -11.73
CA SER A 76 -2.58 8.46 -12.50
C SER A 76 -1.25 7.81 -12.07
N ILE A 77 -0.26 7.87 -12.96
CA ILE A 77 1.13 7.43 -12.67
C ILE A 77 1.64 8.10 -11.38
N ASP A 78 1.45 9.41 -11.26
CA ASP A 78 1.88 10.18 -10.10
C ASP A 78 1.19 9.71 -8.81
N ASN A 79 -0.14 9.56 -8.84
CA ASN A 79 -0.88 9.20 -7.63
C ASN A 79 -0.55 7.78 -7.16
N ILE A 80 -0.43 6.83 -8.09
CA ILE A 80 -0.10 5.45 -7.74
C ILE A 80 1.32 5.35 -7.23
N SER A 81 2.27 6.02 -7.89
CA SER A 81 3.63 6.07 -7.41
C SER A 81 3.73 6.73 -6.03
N ASP A 82 2.98 7.80 -5.75
CA ASP A 82 2.90 8.42 -4.42
C ASP A 82 2.29 7.50 -3.36
N ASN A 83 1.29 6.70 -3.72
CA ASN A 83 0.68 5.73 -2.82
C ASN A 83 1.62 4.55 -2.50
N VAL A 84 2.30 4.02 -3.51
CA VAL A 84 3.38 3.04 -3.31
C VAL A 84 4.45 3.62 -2.40
N PHE A 85 4.89 4.84 -2.65
CA PHE A 85 5.94 5.46 -1.87
C PHE A 85 5.52 5.80 -0.43
N THR A 86 4.26 6.16 -0.23
CA THR A 86 3.67 6.29 1.11
C THR A 86 3.70 4.95 1.84
N PHE A 87 3.29 3.87 1.18
CA PHE A 87 3.33 2.52 1.74
C PHE A 87 4.76 2.09 2.09
N LEU A 88 5.74 2.32 1.21
CA LEU A 88 7.15 2.00 1.45
C LEU A 88 7.71 2.72 2.69
N LYS A 89 7.36 3.99 2.91
CA LYS A 89 7.76 4.71 4.12
C LYS A 89 7.20 4.07 5.39
N LEU A 90 5.93 3.64 5.38
CA LEU A 90 5.34 2.93 6.52
C LEU A 90 6.06 1.59 6.77
N MET A 91 6.33 0.84 5.70
CA MET A 91 7.04 -0.44 5.79
C MET A 91 8.48 -0.27 6.28
N TYR A 92 9.14 0.83 5.92
CA TYR A 92 10.47 1.15 6.41
C TYR A 92 10.50 1.37 7.93
N GLU A 93 9.54 2.13 8.46
CA GLU A 93 9.45 2.35 9.92
C GLU A 93 9.23 1.01 10.66
N VAL A 94 8.34 0.14 10.16
CA VAL A 94 8.14 -1.20 10.72
C VAL A 94 9.43 -2.03 10.66
N TYR A 95 10.09 -2.05 9.49
CA TYR A 95 11.32 -2.83 9.32
C TYR A 95 12.45 -2.33 10.23
N LYS A 96 12.56 -1.02 10.43
CA LYS A 96 13.54 -0.37 11.32
C LYS A 96 13.27 -0.68 12.80
N GLU A 97 12.02 -0.67 13.24
CA GLU A 97 11.66 -0.98 14.64
C GLU A 97 12.04 -2.41 15.03
N GLU A 98 11.95 -3.35 14.09
CA GLU A 98 12.26 -4.77 14.33
C GLU A 98 13.72 -5.15 14.07
N ASN A 99 14.50 -4.29 13.42
CA ASN A 99 15.91 -4.50 13.12
C ASN A 99 16.77 -3.40 13.74
N PRO A 100 17.20 -3.52 15.02
CA PRO A 100 18.03 -2.52 15.70
C PRO A 100 19.49 -2.49 15.21
N ALA A 101 19.75 -2.97 13.98
CA ALA A 101 21.04 -2.88 13.33
C ALA A 101 21.40 -1.40 13.03
N ASN A 102 22.63 -1.17 12.57
CA ASN A 102 23.04 0.15 12.11
C ASN A 102 22.07 0.63 11.00
N GLU A 103 21.62 1.88 11.10
CA GLU A 103 20.68 2.52 10.17
C GLU A 103 21.12 2.39 8.70
N ALA A 104 22.41 2.46 8.40
CA ALA A 104 22.93 2.25 7.05
C ALA A 104 22.65 0.83 6.53
N ALA A 105 22.79 -0.19 7.37
CA ALA A 105 22.49 -1.58 7.01
C ALA A 105 20.99 -1.79 6.83
N VAL A 106 20.17 -1.22 7.72
CA VAL A 106 18.70 -1.27 7.61
C VAL A 106 18.22 -0.61 6.32
N LEU A 107 18.77 0.55 5.98
CA LEU A 107 18.45 1.25 4.73
C LEU A 107 18.89 0.43 3.50
N ASN A 108 20.12 -0.10 3.48
CA ASN A 108 20.59 -0.95 2.40
C ASN A 108 19.69 -2.17 2.19
N ASP A 109 19.40 -2.88 3.27
CA ASP A 109 18.58 -4.08 3.26
C ASP A 109 17.15 -3.75 2.78
N PHE A 110 16.54 -2.69 3.30
CA PHE A 110 15.20 -2.25 2.91
C PHE A 110 15.12 -1.77 1.46
N TYR A 111 16.16 -1.11 0.93
CA TYR A 111 16.22 -0.72 -0.47
C TYR A 111 16.09 -1.94 -1.38
N HIS A 112 16.89 -2.99 -1.13
CA HIS A 112 16.87 -4.20 -1.95
C HIS A 112 15.53 -4.95 -1.83
N LEU A 113 14.96 -5.02 -0.63
CA LEU A 113 13.63 -5.60 -0.42
C LEU A 113 12.55 -4.83 -1.17
N SER A 114 12.59 -3.49 -1.13
CA SER A 114 11.64 -2.63 -1.82
C SER A 114 11.76 -2.76 -3.33
N HIS A 115 12.98 -2.61 -3.86
CA HIS A 115 13.25 -2.71 -5.29
C HIS A 115 12.79 -4.07 -5.85
N GLN A 116 13.11 -5.15 -5.15
CA GLN A 116 12.71 -6.50 -5.53
C GLN A 116 11.20 -6.71 -5.42
N GLY A 117 10.57 -6.30 -4.32
CA GLY A 117 9.13 -6.37 -4.13
C GLY A 117 8.36 -5.63 -5.22
N ILE A 118 8.77 -4.40 -5.56
CA ILE A 118 8.19 -3.61 -6.65
C ILE A 118 8.34 -4.35 -7.99
N THR A 119 9.53 -4.86 -8.28
CA THR A 119 9.81 -5.58 -9.53
C THR A 119 8.99 -6.87 -9.66
N LEU A 120 8.83 -7.62 -8.57
CA LEU A 120 7.99 -8.81 -8.56
C LEU A 120 6.50 -8.45 -8.69
N GLY A 121 6.04 -7.39 -8.04
CA GLY A 121 4.67 -6.90 -8.13
C GLY A 121 4.32 -6.45 -9.55
N TYR A 122 5.22 -5.75 -10.23
CA TYR A 122 5.10 -5.40 -11.65
C TYR A 122 4.99 -6.64 -12.55
N LYS A 123 5.89 -7.61 -12.38
CA LYS A 123 5.85 -8.87 -13.16
C LYS A 123 4.53 -9.62 -12.94
N GLU A 124 4.05 -9.66 -11.70
CA GLU A 124 2.76 -10.28 -11.38
C GLU A 124 1.60 -9.52 -12.05
N ALA A 125 1.59 -8.19 -12.00
CA ALA A 125 0.59 -7.37 -12.68
C ALA A 125 0.58 -7.61 -14.20
N LEU A 126 1.75 -7.62 -14.85
CA LEU A 126 1.85 -7.92 -16.28
C LEU A 126 1.36 -9.32 -16.63
N ASN A 127 1.69 -10.33 -15.80
CA ASN A 127 1.22 -11.70 -16.01
C ASN A 127 -0.31 -11.79 -15.90
N ASN A 128 -0.92 -11.10 -14.92
CA ASN A 128 -2.38 -11.01 -14.79
C ASN A 128 -3.05 -10.26 -15.95
N LEU A 129 -2.30 -9.41 -16.63
CA LEU A 129 -2.76 -8.55 -17.72
C LEU A 129 -2.19 -8.97 -19.08
N ASN A 130 -1.78 -10.23 -19.21
CA ASN A 130 -1.18 -10.79 -20.43
C ASN A 130 -2.05 -10.55 -21.70
N HIS A 131 -3.38 -10.57 -21.55
CA HIS A 131 -4.36 -10.34 -22.61
C HIS A 131 -4.90 -8.90 -22.66
N ALA A 132 -4.39 -7.99 -21.83
CA ALA A 132 -4.76 -6.57 -21.89
C ALA A 132 -4.16 -5.89 -23.13
N GLU A 133 -4.79 -4.79 -23.55
CA GLU A 133 -4.29 -3.94 -24.63
C GLU A 133 -2.88 -3.42 -24.33
N ASP A 134 -2.07 -3.24 -25.38
CA ASP A 134 -0.71 -2.70 -25.26
C ASP A 134 -0.68 -1.32 -24.60
N SER A 135 -1.75 -0.55 -24.80
CA SER A 135 -1.94 0.77 -24.20
C SER A 135 -2.00 0.70 -22.66
N ILE A 136 -2.54 -0.39 -22.09
CA ILE A 136 -2.61 -0.66 -20.65
C ILE A 136 -1.26 -1.18 -20.13
N LYS A 137 -0.61 -2.07 -20.89
CA LYS A 137 0.74 -2.55 -20.53
C LYS A 137 1.76 -1.42 -20.51
N LYS A 138 1.62 -0.46 -21.43
CA LYS A 138 2.46 0.74 -21.48
C LYS A 138 2.30 1.60 -20.23
N ILE A 139 1.06 1.96 -19.84
CA ILE A 139 0.85 2.79 -18.64
C ILE A 139 1.35 2.11 -17.36
N ILE A 140 1.22 0.78 -17.26
CA ILE A 140 1.73 0.02 -16.12
C ILE A 140 3.27 0.03 -16.10
N THR A 141 3.91 -0.09 -17.26
CA THR A 141 5.36 0.01 -17.38
C THR A 141 5.84 1.42 -17.05
N ASP A 142 5.20 2.45 -17.60
CA ASP A 142 5.50 3.86 -17.30
C ASP A 142 5.32 4.14 -15.78
N THR A 143 4.34 3.52 -15.12
CA THR A 143 4.15 3.63 -13.67
C THR A 143 5.26 2.92 -12.89
N TYR A 144 5.62 1.70 -13.29
CA TYR A 144 6.70 0.94 -12.66
C TYR A 144 8.02 1.72 -12.71
N ASP A 145 8.39 2.22 -13.89
CA ASP A 145 9.62 3.00 -14.08
C ASP A 145 9.63 4.23 -13.17
N HIS A 146 8.49 4.92 -13.05
CA HIS A 146 8.37 6.09 -12.18
C HIS A 146 8.42 5.75 -10.68
N ILE A 147 7.90 4.58 -10.27
CA ILE A 147 8.05 4.08 -8.89
C ILE A 147 9.52 3.80 -8.57
N ILE A 148 10.25 3.14 -9.48
CA ILE A 148 11.68 2.84 -9.30
C ILE A 148 12.49 4.13 -9.22
N GLU A 149 12.26 5.08 -10.13
CA GLU A 149 12.90 6.38 -10.09
C GLU A 149 12.68 7.10 -8.75
N LYS A 150 11.46 7.07 -8.20
CA LYS A 150 11.17 7.64 -6.88
C LYS A 150 11.88 6.91 -5.74
N LEU A 151 11.99 5.58 -5.81
CA LEU A 151 12.74 4.79 -4.84
C LEU A 151 14.23 5.19 -4.86
N ASP A 152 14.85 5.20 -6.03
CA ASP A 152 16.27 5.54 -6.19
C ASP A 152 16.55 6.95 -5.69
N ASN A 153 15.70 7.91 -6.05
CA ASN A 153 15.78 9.29 -5.58
C ASN A 153 15.58 9.44 -4.07
N TRP A 154 14.83 8.54 -3.43
CA TRP A 154 14.69 8.53 -1.98
C TRP A 154 15.99 8.11 -1.31
N PHE A 155 16.56 7.00 -1.78
CA PHE A 155 17.73 6.39 -1.18
C PHE A 155 19.02 7.19 -1.46
N ALA A 156 19.11 7.84 -2.62
CA ALA A 156 20.19 8.78 -2.94
C ALA A 156 20.34 9.90 -1.89
N LYS A 157 19.26 10.30 -1.21
CA LYS A 157 19.30 11.36 -0.18
C LYS A 157 20.02 10.92 1.10
N TYR A 158 20.12 9.63 1.37
CA TYR A 158 20.77 9.11 2.57
C TYR A 158 22.28 8.94 2.40
N ASN A 159 22.81 9.14 1.18
CA ASN A 159 24.25 9.05 0.88
C ASN A 159 24.90 7.76 1.43
N ILE A 160 24.18 6.64 1.30
CA ILE A 160 24.67 5.32 1.70
C ILE A 160 25.26 4.62 0.49
N GLU A 161 26.29 3.81 0.73
CA GLU A 161 26.79 2.87 -0.25
C GLU A 161 25.85 1.66 -0.29
N LEU A 162 25.17 1.46 -1.41
CA LEU A 162 24.36 0.27 -1.64
C LEU A 162 25.28 -0.90 -1.95
N THR A 163 25.34 -1.85 -1.02
CA THR A 163 26.07 -3.11 -1.19
C THR A 163 25.09 -4.17 -1.69
N ASP A 164 25.56 -5.10 -2.53
CA ASP A 164 24.75 -6.21 -3.01
C ASP A 164 24.55 -7.27 -1.91
N ARG A 165 23.75 -6.89 -0.92
CA ARG A 165 23.37 -7.71 0.22
C ARG A 165 21.86 -7.81 0.21
N ARG A 166 21.37 -9.02 0.01
CA ARG A 166 19.95 -9.34 0.10
C ARG A 166 19.67 -10.06 1.41
N PRO A 167 18.93 -9.45 2.34
CA PRO A 167 18.53 -10.14 3.56
C PRO A 167 17.54 -11.27 3.20
N SER A 168 17.60 -12.37 3.94
CA SER A 168 16.79 -13.58 3.66
C SER A 168 16.16 -14.18 4.92
N ASP A 169 16.13 -13.42 6.01
CA ASP A 169 15.38 -13.80 7.20
C ASP A 169 13.87 -13.72 6.93
N LEU A 170 13.09 -14.39 7.79
CA LEU A 170 11.64 -14.50 7.62
C LEU A 170 10.98 -13.12 7.50
N LYS A 171 11.45 -12.13 8.26
CA LYS A 171 10.84 -10.81 8.25
C LYS A 171 11.12 -10.08 6.95
N SER A 172 12.35 -10.14 6.48
CA SER A 172 12.72 -9.60 5.18
C SER A 172 11.88 -10.20 4.05
N ILE A 173 11.60 -11.50 4.09
CA ILE A 173 10.70 -12.18 3.14
C ILE A 173 9.26 -11.65 3.26
N GLU A 174 8.74 -11.47 4.48
CA GLU A 174 7.41 -10.90 4.71
C GLU A 174 7.29 -9.47 4.15
N ILE A 175 8.28 -8.61 4.40
CA ILE A 175 8.31 -7.24 3.88
C ILE A 175 8.31 -7.23 2.34
N GLU A 176 9.19 -8.02 1.70
CA GLU A 176 9.25 -8.12 0.23
C GLU A 176 7.89 -8.56 -0.35
N GLU A 177 7.26 -9.56 0.25
CA GLU A 177 5.99 -10.10 -0.23
C GLU A 177 4.83 -9.13 -0.04
N GLU A 178 4.79 -8.37 1.07
CA GLU A 178 3.76 -7.34 1.28
C GLU A 178 3.92 -6.17 0.30
N ILE A 179 5.16 -5.74 0.01
CA ILE A 179 5.44 -4.74 -1.02
C ILE A 179 4.98 -5.24 -2.40
N LYS A 180 5.34 -6.48 -2.75
CA LYS A 180 4.91 -7.11 -3.99
C LYS A 180 3.39 -7.14 -4.14
N LYS A 181 2.66 -7.61 -3.13
CA LYS A 181 1.18 -7.68 -3.15
C LYS A 181 0.56 -6.29 -3.34
N PHE A 182 1.05 -5.29 -2.60
CA PHE A 182 0.52 -3.94 -2.67
C PHE A 182 0.75 -3.32 -4.07
N VAL A 183 1.96 -3.43 -4.60
CA VAL A 183 2.31 -2.92 -5.93
C VAL A 183 1.51 -3.64 -7.03
N SER A 184 1.45 -4.97 -6.98
CA SER A 184 0.67 -5.79 -7.92
C SER A 184 -0.79 -5.35 -7.97
N LYS A 185 -1.42 -5.20 -6.80
CA LYS A 185 -2.81 -4.75 -6.66
C LYS A 185 -3.03 -3.39 -7.33
N LEU A 186 -2.22 -2.37 -6.99
CA LEU A 186 -2.41 -1.02 -7.54
C LEU A 186 -2.20 -0.96 -9.06
N LEU A 187 -1.19 -1.66 -9.58
CA LEU A 187 -0.93 -1.70 -11.01
C LEU A 187 -2.04 -2.42 -11.78
N ILE A 188 -2.62 -3.49 -11.21
CA ILE A 188 -3.78 -4.17 -11.81
C ILE A 188 -5.00 -3.25 -11.80
N GLU A 189 -5.23 -2.52 -10.70
CA GLU A 189 -6.38 -1.63 -10.55
C GLU A 189 -6.38 -0.48 -11.58
N GLN A 190 -5.20 -0.01 -12.03
CA GLN A 190 -5.10 1.00 -13.11
C GLN A 190 -5.89 0.65 -14.37
N LYS A 191 -5.98 -0.64 -14.72
CA LYS A 191 -6.71 -1.08 -15.90
C LYS A 191 -8.18 -0.68 -15.88
N PHE A 192 -8.81 -0.65 -14.70
CA PHE A 192 -10.24 -0.44 -14.56
C PHE A 192 -10.66 1.03 -14.58
N HIS A 193 -9.70 1.95 -14.58
CA HIS A 193 -9.94 3.39 -14.43
C HIS A 193 -9.49 4.22 -15.65
N ARG A 194 -9.22 3.58 -16.79
CA ARG A 194 -9.24 4.26 -18.09
C ARG A 194 -10.69 4.34 -18.60
N GLN A 195 -11.32 5.50 -18.43
CA GLN A 195 -12.50 5.90 -19.20
C GLN A 195 -12.14 7.03 -20.15
#